data_AF-A0A9E1S8D7-F1
#
_entry.id   AF-A0A9E1S8D7-F1
#
_cell.length_a   1.000
_cell.length_b   1.000
_cell.length_c   1.000
_cell.angle_alpha   90.00
_cell.angle_beta   90.00
_cell.angle_gamma   90.00
#
_symmetry.space_group_name_H-M   'P 1'
#
loop_
_entity.id
_entity.type
_entity.pdbx_description
1 polymer ?
#
loop_
_entity_poly.entity_id
_entity_poly.type
_entity_poly.pdbx_seq_one_letter_code
_entity_poly.pdbx_strand_id
1 'polypeptide(L)'
;MNNTNKPWNKEKSSHNIDENYSRPNLPANNADHQSYSGNELTKILFLSKRGMSRSPLAREMMRTLLEGTQLFGRVRTSSRGVTEAYDQCPIDARMSKFSTKLGYFLQGFSRFATIPDLASADIIITLDHESEEFVNLHKSFIRGISRPLGIFFSPGSDPYIQDPYERGEDEDVDDHYDEIVSSIGYGCSKLYAQLPSLIG
;
A
#
# COMPACT_ATOMS: atom_id res chain seq x y z
N MET A 1 -57.64 -15.92 9.99
CA MET A 1 -56.87 -16.75 9.05
C MET A 1 -55.40 -16.36 9.17
N ASN A 2 -54.56 -17.33 9.59
CA ASN A 2 -53.07 -17.42 9.70
C ASN A 2 -52.35 -16.22 10.34
N ASN A 3 -51.74 -16.20 11.53
CA ASN A 3 -51.07 -17.15 12.46
C ASN A 3 -49.91 -17.98 11.88
N THR A 4 -48.67 -17.68 12.29
CA THR A 4 -47.72 -18.66 12.84
C THR A 4 -46.49 -17.99 13.45
N ASN A 5 -46.40 -18.15 14.77
CA ASN A 5 -45.25 -17.91 15.62
C ASN A 5 -44.05 -18.79 15.21
N LYS A 6 -42.84 -18.25 15.36
CA LYS A 6 -41.57 -19.00 15.28
C LYS A 6 -41.31 -19.71 16.62
N PRO A 7 -41.22 -21.04 16.67
CA PRO A 7 -40.58 -21.76 17.76
C PRO A 7 -39.05 -21.62 17.55
N TRP A 8 -38.13 -21.67 18.51
CA TRP A 8 -37.87 -22.70 19.49
C TRP A 8 -37.01 -22.10 20.61
N ASN A 9 -37.59 -21.97 21.80
CA ASN A 9 -36.87 -21.92 23.07
C ASN A 9 -37.44 -23.09 23.86
N LYS A 10 -36.65 -24.12 24.15
CA LYS A 10 -36.97 -25.08 25.21
C LYS A 10 -35.72 -25.63 25.86
N GLU A 11 -35.76 -25.53 27.17
CA GLU A 11 -34.81 -25.97 28.17
C GLU A 11 -34.64 -27.48 28.23
N LYS A 12 -33.57 -27.83 28.95
CA LYS A 12 -33.03 -29.13 29.30
C LYS A 12 -34.08 -30.09 29.88
N SER A 13 -34.03 -31.34 29.45
CA SER A 13 -34.37 -32.49 30.30
C SER A 13 -33.48 -33.68 29.94
N SER A 14 -32.86 -34.22 30.98
CA SER A 14 -31.92 -35.32 31.05
C SER A 14 -32.56 -36.69 30.77
N HIS A 15 -31.89 -37.53 29.99
CA HIS A 15 -32.00 -38.98 30.05
C HIS A 15 -30.64 -39.62 29.78
N ASN A 16 -30.15 -40.37 30.77
CA ASN A 16 -29.01 -41.28 30.68
C ASN A 16 -29.42 -42.52 29.88
N ILE A 17 -28.63 -42.88 28.87
CA ILE A 17 -28.51 -44.27 28.38
C ILE A 17 -27.03 -44.48 28.06
N ASP A 18 -26.39 -45.35 28.84
CA ASP A 18 -25.13 -46.01 28.52
C ASP A 18 -25.34 -46.97 27.36
N GLU A 19 -24.44 -47.00 26.37
CA GLU A 19 -23.86 -48.23 25.84
C GLU A 19 -22.80 -47.97 24.74
N ASN A 20 -21.65 -48.58 24.97
CA ASN A 20 -20.54 -48.92 24.08
C ASN A 20 -20.75 -48.70 22.56
N TYR A 21 -20.05 -47.71 22.01
CA TYR A 21 -19.52 -47.78 20.64
C TYR A 21 -18.08 -47.29 20.59
N SER A 22 -17.20 -48.19 20.14
CA SER A 22 -15.77 -48.02 19.93
C SER A 22 -15.43 -46.76 19.14
N ARG A 23 -14.63 -45.87 19.73
CA ARG A 23 -14.01 -44.75 19.03
C ARG A 23 -12.85 -45.25 18.16
N PRO A 24 -12.77 -44.93 16.86
CA PRO A 24 -11.54 -45.07 16.12
C PRO A 24 -10.52 -44.06 16.65
N ASN A 25 -9.33 -44.55 17.02
CA ASN A 25 -8.16 -43.73 17.36
C ASN A 25 -7.83 -42.80 16.18
N LEU A 26 -8.05 -41.50 16.36
CA LEU A 26 -7.50 -40.47 15.48
C LEU A 26 -6.02 -40.28 15.85
N PRO A 27 -5.09 -40.38 14.88
CA PRO A 27 -3.68 -40.21 15.17
C PRO A 27 -3.38 -38.75 15.55
N ALA A 28 -2.61 -38.59 16.62
CA ALA A 28 -1.98 -37.34 17.00
C ALA A 28 -0.92 -36.99 15.96
N ASN A 29 -1.34 -36.33 14.89
CA ASN A 29 -0.40 -35.73 13.94
C ASN A 29 0.06 -34.39 14.51
N ASN A 30 1.27 -34.40 15.04
CA ASN A 30 2.19 -33.28 14.99
C ASN A 30 2.26 -32.82 13.54
N ALA A 31 1.37 -31.90 13.17
CA ALA A 31 1.54 -31.12 11.97
C ALA A 31 2.48 -29.99 12.36
N ASP A 32 3.76 -30.19 12.07
CA ASP A 32 4.67 -29.08 11.80
C ASP A 32 3.89 -28.04 10.99
N HIS A 33 3.61 -26.89 11.60
CA HIS A 33 3.20 -25.70 10.87
C HIS A 33 4.42 -25.20 10.09
N GLN A 34 4.88 -26.00 9.11
CA GLN A 34 5.46 -25.44 7.91
C GLN A 34 4.31 -24.69 7.23
N SER A 35 4.15 -23.42 7.58
CA SER A 35 3.26 -22.52 6.85
C SER A 35 3.66 -22.58 5.39
N TYR A 36 2.72 -22.97 4.54
CA TYR A 36 2.87 -22.99 3.10
C TYR A 36 3.62 -21.72 2.61
N SER A 37 4.85 -21.89 2.13
CA SER A 37 5.61 -20.87 1.39
C SER A 37 4.99 -20.75 -0.01
N GLY A 38 3.88 -20.03 -0.08
CA GLY A 38 3.17 -19.73 -1.31
C GLY A 38 3.38 -18.29 -1.71
N ASN A 39 4.48 -18.00 -2.41
CA ASN A 39 4.56 -16.95 -3.44
C ASN A 39 3.85 -15.62 -3.08
N GLU A 40 4.09 -15.05 -1.89
CA GLU A 40 3.40 -13.83 -1.47
C GLU A 40 3.79 -12.67 -2.40
N LEU A 41 2.76 -11.96 -2.87
CA LEU A 41 2.93 -10.78 -3.72
C LEU A 41 3.55 -9.67 -2.88
N THR A 42 4.75 -9.21 -3.24
CA THR A 42 5.37 -8.05 -2.61
C THR A 42 4.53 -6.80 -2.87
N LYS A 43 4.17 -6.07 -1.82
CA LYS A 43 3.36 -4.85 -1.89
C LYS A 43 4.20 -3.63 -1.58
N ILE A 44 4.28 -2.72 -2.54
CA ILE A 44 4.87 -1.40 -2.39
C ILE A 44 3.75 -0.38 -2.23
N LEU A 45 3.80 0.41 -1.15
CA LEU A 45 2.89 1.49 -0.87
C LEU A 45 3.63 2.83 -0.93
N PHE A 46 3.26 3.68 -1.89
CA PHE A 46 3.76 5.05 -2.00
C PHE A 46 2.83 6.00 -1.23
N LEU A 47 3.40 6.84 -0.38
CA LEU A 47 2.68 7.82 0.44
C LEU A 47 3.15 9.24 0.14
N SER A 48 2.20 10.17 0.08
CA SER A 48 2.45 11.61 0.14
C SER A 48 1.36 12.28 0.96
N LYS A 49 1.54 13.55 1.34
CA LYS A 49 0.55 14.37 2.06
C LYS A 49 -0.86 14.22 1.50
N ARG A 50 -1.04 14.56 0.21
CA ARG A 50 -2.36 14.64 -0.44
C ARG A 50 -2.82 13.37 -1.14
N GLY A 51 -1.90 12.51 -1.58
CA GLY A 51 -2.24 11.29 -2.31
C GLY A 51 -2.85 11.47 -3.71
N MET A 52 -2.85 12.68 -4.27
CA MET A 52 -3.52 13.00 -5.54
C MET A 52 -2.58 13.35 -6.70
N SER A 53 -1.27 13.49 -6.46
CA SER A 53 -0.28 13.91 -7.48
C SER A 53 0.99 13.04 -7.41
N ARG A 54 1.88 13.30 -6.44
CA ARG A 54 3.19 12.64 -6.28
C ARG A 54 3.13 11.11 -6.06
N SER A 55 2.34 10.63 -5.09
CA SER A 55 2.28 9.18 -4.83
C SER A 55 1.59 8.36 -5.94
N PRO A 56 0.51 8.85 -6.60
CA PRO A 56 0.01 8.24 -7.83
C PRO A 56 1.05 8.18 -8.95
N LEU A 57 1.85 9.23 -9.14
CA LEU A 57 2.91 9.27 -10.14
C LEU A 57 3.98 8.20 -9.87
N ALA A 58 4.46 8.12 -8.63
CA ALA A 58 5.44 7.11 -8.21
C ALA A 58 4.93 5.68 -8.44
N ARG A 59 3.65 5.43 -8.13
CA ARG A 59 2.99 4.14 -8.38
C ARG A 59 3.00 3.76 -9.85
N GLU A 60 2.67 4.69 -10.75
CA GLU A 60 2.68 4.44 -12.19
C GLU A 60 4.10 4.24 -12.73
N MET A 61 5.06 5.08 -12.33
CA MET A 61 6.46 4.93 -12.73
C MET A 61 7.03 3.57 -12.32
N MET A 62 6.80 3.16 -11.07
CA MET A 62 7.21 1.83 -10.61
C MET A 62 6.47 0.72 -11.36
N ARG A 63 5.17 0.88 -11.66
CA ARG A 63 4.42 -0.10 -12.46
C ARG A 63 5.04 -0.27 -13.85
N THR A 64 5.38 0.82 -14.53
CA THR A 64 6.06 0.80 -15.84
C THR A 64 7.44 0.14 -15.76
N LEU A 65 8.22 0.37 -14.71
CA LEU A 65 9.50 -0.30 -14.50
C LEU A 65 9.35 -1.82 -14.30
N LEU A 66 8.25 -2.25 -13.69
CA LEU A 66 7.96 -3.67 -13.45
C LEU A 66 7.41 -4.37 -14.69
N GLU A 67 6.80 -3.66 -15.62
CA GLU A 67 6.22 -4.22 -16.85
C GLU A 67 7.26 -4.94 -17.70
N GLY A 68 6.90 -6.14 -18.18
CA GLY A 68 7.80 -6.97 -19.00
C GLY A 68 8.97 -7.62 -18.24
N THR A 69 9.05 -7.43 -16.92
CA THR A 69 10.10 -8.03 -16.07
C THR A 69 9.61 -9.30 -15.39
N GLN A 70 10.53 -10.09 -14.83
CA GLN A 70 10.21 -11.25 -13.98
C GLN A 70 9.48 -10.88 -12.67
N LEU A 71 9.48 -9.59 -12.30
CA LEU A 71 8.76 -9.06 -11.14
C LEU A 71 7.33 -8.66 -11.48
N PHE A 72 6.99 -8.60 -12.77
CA PHE A 72 5.63 -8.33 -13.21
C PHE A 72 4.66 -9.36 -12.62
N GLY A 73 3.58 -8.88 -12.02
CA GLY A 73 2.59 -9.73 -11.37
C GLY A 73 3.02 -10.27 -10.01
N ARG A 74 4.31 -10.22 -9.62
CA ARG A 74 4.84 -10.58 -8.30
C ARG A 74 4.94 -9.38 -7.36
N VAL A 75 5.21 -8.20 -7.91
CA VAL A 75 5.24 -6.93 -7.17
C VAL A 75 3.98 -6.13 -7.51
N ARG A 76 3.28 -5.66 -6.49
CA ARG A 76 2.08 -4.82 -6.60
C ARG A 76 2.35 -3.45 -6.01
N THR A 77 2.02 -2.41 -6.77
CA THR A 77 2.20 -1.03 -6.34
C THR A 77 0.85 -0.40 -6.00
N SER A 78 0.83 0.40 -4.95
CA SER A 78 -0.34 1.16 -4.50
C SER A 78 0.10 2.55 -4.04
N SER A 79 -0.84 3.49 -3.99
CA SER A 79 -0.59 4.86 -3.56
C SER A 79 -1.72 5.35 -2.65
N ARG A 80 -1.35 6.13 -1.63
CA ARG A 80 -2.29 6.79 -0.70
C ARG A 80 -1.84 8.20 -0.34
N GLY A 81 -2.78 8.96 0.22
CA GLY A 81 -2.56 10.23 0.92
C GLY A 81 -2.58 10.03 2.43
N VAL A 82 -1.89 10.89 3.19
CA VAL A 82 -1.86 10.83 4.66
C VAL A 82 -2.65 11.95 5.33
N THR A 83 -3.33 12.79 4.55
CA THR A 83 -4.23 13.83 5.04
C THR A 83 -5.66 13.54 4.55
N GLU A 84 -6.57 13.33 5.50
CA GLU A 84 -7.95 12.89 5.24
C GLU A 84 -8.76 13.90 4.42
N ALA A 85 -8.44 15.20 4.51
CA ALA A 85 -9.08 16.25 3.72
C ALA A 85 -8.97 16.06 2.20
N TYR A 86 -8.04 15.22 1.76
CA TYR A 86 -7.86 14.87 0.35
C TYR A 86 -8.35 13.45 0.02
N ASP A 87 -9.08 12.75 0.90
CA ASP A 87 -9.72 11.48 0.51
C ASP A 87 -10.76 11.75 -0.58
N GLN A 88 -10.80 10.90 -1.61
CA GLN A 88 -11.73 11.04 -2.74
C GLN A 88 -11.57 12.33 -3.57
N CYS A 89 -10.45 13.05 -3.43
CA CYS A 89 -10.13 14.09 -4.39
C CYS A 89 -9.76 13.48 -5.75
N PRO A 90 -10.16 14.11 -6.87
CA PRO A 90 -9.65 13.73 -8.18
C PRO A 90 -8.13 13.80 -8.22
N ILE A 91 -7.52 12.92 -9.00
CA ILE A 91 -6.09 13.05 -9.33
C ILE A 91 -5.83 14.42 -9.97
N ASP A 92 -4.67 15.00 -9.63
CA ASP A 92 -4.22 16.29 -10.15
C ASP A 92 -4.19 16.29 -11.68
N ALA A 93 -5.10 17.06 -12.27
CA ALA A 93 -5.28 17.13 -13.71
C ALA A 93 -4.05 17.69 -14.44
N ARG A 94 -3.29 18.58 -13.81
CA ARG A 94 -2.09 19.17 -14.41
C ARG A 94 -0.96 18.17 -14.40
N MET A 95 -0.71 17.53 -13.26
CA MET A 95 0.25 16.42 -13.18
C MET A 95 -0.12 15.29 -14.14
N SER A 96 -1.40 14.91 -14.23
CA SER A 96 -1.88 13.88 -15.18
C SER A 96 -1.64 14.28 -16.63
N LYS A 97 -1.94 15.53 -17.01
CA LYS A 97 -1.66 16.06 -18.36
C LYS A 97 -0.16 16.08 -18.66
N PHE A 98 0.65 16.47 -17.68
CA PHE A 98 2.10 16.53 -17.80
C PHE A 98 2.69 15.13 -17.97
N SER A 99 2.38 14.22 -17.05
CA SER A 99 2.90 12.85 -17.01
C SER A 99 2.42 12.01 -18.20
N THR A 100 1.23 12.29 -18.76
CA THR A 100 0.72 11.60 -19.96
C THR A 100 1.64 11.81 -21.17
N LYS A 101 2.25 13.00 -21.29
CA LYS A 101 3.25 13.28 -22.35
C LYS A 101 4.50 12.39 -22.23
N LEU A 102 4.75 11.89 -21.03
CA LEU A 102 5.87 11.00 -20.69
C LEU A 102 5.47 9.52 -20.69
N GLY A 103 4.21 9.20 -21.04
CA GLY A 103 3.69 7.83 -21.07
C GLY A 103 3.11 7.33 -19.74
N TYR A 104 2.99 8.18 -18.72
CA TYR A 104 2.40 7.81 -17.43
C TYR A 104 0.97 8.32 -17.30
N PHE A 105 0.03 7.38 -17.16
CA PHE A 105 -1.40 7.67 -17.09
C PHE A 105 -1.89 7.68 -15.65
N LEU A 106 -2.16 8.87 -15.11
CA LEU A 106 -2.71 9.03 -13.75
C LEU A 106 -4.23 9.23 -13.82
N GLN A 107 -4.98 8.30 -13.22
CA GLN A 107 -6.45 8.31 -13.22
C GLN A 107 -7.01 7.90 -11.86
N GLY A 108 -8.28 8.24 -11.63
CA GLY A 108 -9.03 7.85 -10.44
C GLY A 108 -9.09 8.94 -9.38
N PHE A 109 -9.11 8.52 -8.13
CA PHE A 109 -9.24 9.38 -6.96
C PHE A 109 -8.18 9.02 -5.93
N SER A 110 -7.72 10.02 -5.18
CA SER A 110 -6.90 9.80 -4.01
C SER A 110 -7.66 8.98 -2.95
N ARG A 111 -6.89 8.23 -2.16
CA ARG A 111 -7.38 7.45 -1.03
C ARG A 111 -6.55 7.76 0.20
N PHE A 112 -7.18 8.02 1.33
CA PHE A 112 -6.51 8.13 2.62
C PHE A 112 -5.89 6.79 3.03
N ALA A 113 -4.68 6.83 3.60
CA ALA A 113 -3.95 5.68 4.08
C ALA A 113 -4.59 5.12 5.36
N THR A 114 -4.90 3.83 5.36
CA THR A 114 -5.51 3.15 6.51
C THR A 114 -4.52 2.22 7.20
N ILE A 115 -4.82 1.82 8.44
CA ILE A 115 -4.01 0.82 9.16
C ILE A 115 -3.84 -0.48 8.35
N PRO A 116 -4.89 -1.03 7.69
CA PRO A 116 -4.72 -2.17 6.78
C PRO A 116 -3.77 -1.91 5.60
N ASP A 117 -3.75 -0.71 5.02
CA ASP A 117 -2.79 -0.39 3.95
C ASP A 117 -1.35 -0.47 4.49
N LEU A 118 -1.08 0.12 5.66
CA LEU A 118 0.24 0.08 6.31
C LEU A 118 0.66 -1.33 6.72
N ALA A 119 -0.25 -2.08 7.35
CA ALA A 119 0.05 -3.40 7.91
C ALA A 119 0.23 -4.49 6.83
N SER A 120 -0.28 -4.23 5.62
CA SER A 120 -0.17 -5.17 4.50
C SER A 120 0.96 -4.84 3.52
N ALA A 121 1.60 -3.68 3.63
CA ALA A 121 2.72 -3.30 2.78
C ALA A 121 4.04 -3.91 3.28
N ASP A 122 4.79 -4.50 2.35
CA ASP A 122 6.15 -5.00 2.61
C ASP A 122 7.18 -3.87 2.50
N ILE A 123 6.90 -2.89 1.64
CA ILE A 123 7.73 -1.72 1.40
C ILE A 123 6.84 -0.47 1.39
N ILE A 124 7.09 0.45 2.30
CA ILE A 124 6.42 1.75 2.36
C ILE A 124 7.42 2.84 1.98
N ILE A 125 7.08 3.61 0.96
CA ILE A 125 7.90 4.70 0.45
C ILE A 125 7.20 6.02 0.72
N THR A 126 7.81 6.88 1.52
CA THR A 126 7.31 8.23 1.82
C THR A 126 7.95 9.25 0.88
N LEU A 127 7.16 10.23 0.44
CA LEU A 127 7.60 11.24 -0.52
C LEU A 127 7.80 12.61 0.11
N ASP A 128 7.30 12.82 1.33
CA ASP A 128 7.37 14.10 2.04
C ASP A 128 7.40 13.88 3.55
N HIS A 129 7.64 14.97 4.27
CA HIS A 129 7.72 14.98 5.73
C HIS A 129 6.42 14.46 6.36
N GLU A 130 5.25 14.88 5.87
CA GLU A 130 3.96 14.45 6.42
C GLU A 130 3.75 12.94 6.27
N SER A 131 4.12 12.37 5.13
CA SER A 131 4.00 10.92 4.95
C SER A 131 4.98 10.14 5.82
N GLU A 132 6.18 10.66 6.07
CA GLU A 132 7.13 10.06 7.01
C GLU A 132 6.67 10.17 8.47
N GLU A 133 6.15 11.32 8.88
CA GLU A 133 5.56 11.51 10.20
C GLU A 133 4.37 10.56 10.42
N PHE A 134 3.49 10.43 9.42
CA PHE A 134 2.36 9.51 9.47
C PHE A 134 2.80 8.05 9.65
N VAL A 135 3.84 7.63 8.95
CA VAL A 135 4.46 6.30 9.12
C VAL A 135 5.01 6.13 10.53
N ASN A 136 5.73 7.13 11.04
CA ASN A 136 6.34 7.07 12.36
C ASN A 136 5.30 6.97 13.48
N LEU A 137 4.18 7.71 13.35
CA LEU A 137 3.05 7.63 14.29
C LEU A 137 2.41 6.24 14.32
N HIS A 138 2.36 5.55 13.18
CA HIS A 138 1.73 4.24 13.03
C HIS A 138 2.72 3.07 12.95
N LYS A 139 3.97 3.29 13.38
CA LYS A 139 5.07 2.34 13.26
C LYS A 139 4.78 0.97 13.86
N SER A 140 3.98 0.90 14.92
CA SER A 140 3.59 -0.34 15.58
C SER A 140 2.77 -1.29 14.68
N PHE A 141 2.13 -0.77 13.63
CA PHE A 141 1.34 -1.55 12.68
C PHE A 141 2.14 -1.98 11.44
N ILE A 142 3.35 -1.46 11.25
CA ILE A 142 4.16 -1.70 10.06
C ILE A 142 5.09 -2.89 10.32
N ARG A 143 4.92 -3.95 9.52
CA ARG A 143 5.77 -5.16 9.57
C ARG A 143 6.87 -5.12 8.52
N GLY A 144 6.63 -4.43 7.41
CA GLY A 144 7.58 -4.24 6.33
C GLY A 144 8.61 -3.16 6.61
N ILE A 145 9.38 -2.81 5.59
CA ILE A 145 10.33 -1.69 5.65
C ILE A 145 9.64 -0.38 5.29
N SER A 146 10.04 0.71 5.94
CA SER A 146 9.65 2.06 5.53
C SER A 146 10.86 2.97 5.41
N ARG A 147 10.88 3.80 4.37
CA ARG A 147 11.94 4.79 4.12
C ARG A 147 11.45 5.91 3.18
N PRO A 148 12.01 7.12 3.29
CA PRO A 148 11.78 8.16 2.30
C PRO A 148 12.39 7.78 0.94
N LEU A 149 11.76 8.20 -0.15
CA LEU A 149 12.28 7.97 -1.50
C LEU A 149 13.66 8.62 -1.69
N GLY A 150 13.89 9.77 -1.06
CA GLY A 150 15.16 10.49 -1.17
C GLY A 150 16.36 9.81 -0.51
N ILE A 151 16.21 8.63 0.09
CA ILE A 151 17.35 7.78 0.47
C ILE A 151 18.27 7.46 -0.73
N PHE A 152 17.75 7.57 -1.95
CA PHE A 152 18.51 7.35 -3.18
C PHE A 152 19.22 8.61 -3.71
N PHE A 153 18.91 9.78 -3.16
CA PHE A 153 19.47 11.05 -3.62
C PHE A 153 20.89 11.25 -3.11
N SER A 154 21.57 12.26 -3.67
CA SER A 154 22.93 12.59 -3.28
C SER A 154 23.00 12.92 -1.78
N PRO A 155 24.07 12.53 -1.07
CA PRO A 155 24.25 12.92 0.33
C PRO A 155 24.19 14.45 0.50
N GLY A 156 23.38 14.92 1.45
CA GLY A 156 23.16 16.34 1.71
C GLY A 156 22.02 16.98 0.91
N SER A 157 21.38 16.25 -0.01
CA SER A 157 20.13 16.69 -0.66
C SER A 157 18.94 16.56 0.28
N ASP A 158 17.90 17.35 0.03
CA ASP A 158 16.60 17.18 0.68
C ASP A 158 16.02 15.81 0.30
N PRO A 159 15.68 14.94 1.28
CA PRO A 159 15.12 13.62 0.97
C PRO A 159 13.66 13.66 0.49
N TYR A 160 13.02 14.82 0.52
CA TYR A 160 11.60 14.97 0.20
C TYR A 160 11.36 15.57 -1.18
N ILE A 161 10.23 15.19 -1.78
CA ILE A 161 9.75 15.72 -3.05
C ILE A 161 8.81 16.88 -2.77
N GLN A 162 9.11 18.06 -3.29
CA GLN A 162 8.28 19.26 -3.13
C GLN A 162 6.83 19.03 -3.57
N ASP A 163 5.87 19.52 -2.77
CA ASP A 163 4.45 19.45 -3.12
C ASP A 163 4.15 20.49 -4.21
N PRO A 164 3.63 20.11 -5.40
CA PRO A 164 3.35 21.09 -6.46
C PRO A 164 2.28 22.13 -6.06
N TYR A 165 1.60 21.95 -4.94
CA TYR A 165 0.65 22.91 -4.40
C TYR A 165 1.23 23.83 -3.33
N GLU A 166 2.45 23.57 -2.84
CA GLU A 166 3.17 24.44 -1.93
C GLU A 166 4.11 25.30 -2.76
N ARG A 167 3.72 26.57 -2.95
CA ARG A 167 4.43 27.49 -3.84
C ARG A 167 4.36 28.92 -3.32
N GLY A 168 5.33 29.74 -3.72
CA GLY A 168 5.26 31.19 -3.56
C GLY A 168 4.11 31.79 -4.38
N GLU A 169 3.63 32.97 -4.01
CA GLU A 169 2.55 33.66 -4.73
C GLU A 169 2.86 33.90 -6.22
N ASP A 170 4.16 34.03 -6.54
CA ASP A 170 4.67 34.36 -7.88
C ASP A 170 5.13 33.15 -8.71
N GLU A 171 5.04 31.92 -8.18
CA GLU A 171 5.53 30.72 -8.87
C GLU A 171 4.42 30.06 -9.71
N ASP A 172 4.75 29.69 -10.96
CA ASP A 172 3.88 28.84 -11.76
C ASP A 172 3.95 27.40 -11.23
N VAL A 173 2.81 26.73 -11.20
CA VAL A 173 2.74 25.34 -10.76
C VAL A 173 3.48 24.42 -11.73
N ASP A 174 3.50 24.78 -13.00
CA ASP A 174 4.10 23.94 -14.04
C ASP A 174 5.64 23.90 -13.93
N ASP A 175 6.26 24.88 -13.28
CA ASP A 175 7.73 25.02 -13.16
C ASP A 175 8.36 23.88 -12.35
N HIS A 176 7.61 23.28 -11.42
CA HIS A 176 8.13 22.27 -10.50
C HIS A 176 7.91 20.83 -10.99
N TYR A 177 7.10 20.61 -12.02
CA TYR A 177 6.76 19.25 -12.45
C TYR A 177 7.93 18.49 -13.06
N ASP A 178 8.82 19.16 -13.80
CA ASP A 178 10.02 18.54 -14.35
C ASP A 178 10.91 17.95 -13.24
N GLU A 179 11.13 18.71 -12.16
CA GLU A 179 11.94 18.27 -11.02
C GLU A 179 11.25 17.14 -10.25
N ILE A 180 9.95 17.26 -9.98
CA ILE A 180 9.15 16.23 -9.30
C ILE A 180 9.22 14.91 -10.07
N VAL A 181 8.95 14.94 -11.37
CA VAL A 181 8.97 13.75 -12.24
C VAL A 181 10.36 13.15 -12.29
N SER A 182 11.40 13.97 -12.46
CA SER A 182 12.78 13.50 -12.53
C SER A 182 13.22 12.83 -11.24
N SER A 183 12.91 13.45 -10.09
CA SER A 183 13.26 12.95 -8.76
C SER A 183 12.52 11.65 -8.43
N ILE A 184 11.21 11.59 -8.71
CA ILE A 184 10.43 10.37 -8.49
C ILE A 184 10.88 9.24 -9.42
N GLY A 185 11.12 9.56 -10.70
CA GLY A 185 11.59 8.58 -11.69
C GLY A 185 12.95 8.00 -11.30
N TYR A 186 13.89 8.86 -10.89
CA TYR A 186 15.20 8.43 -10.41
C TYR A 186 15.07 7.55 -9.15
N GLY A 187 14.32 7.99 -8.14
CA GLY A 187 14.09 7.22 -6.93
C GLY A 187 13.45 5.85 -7.20
N CYS A 188 12.43 5.79 -8.06
CA CYS A 188 11.78 4.53 -8.45
C CYS A 188 12.74 3.60 -9.19
N SER A 189 13.61 4.13 -10.06
CA SER A 189 14.61 3.33 -10.77
C SER A 189 15.62 2.67 -9.81
N LYS A 190 16.04 3.40 -8.78
CA LYS A 190 16.96 2.90 -7.75
C LYS A 190 16.28 1.89 -6.83
N LEU A 191 15.03 2.16 -6.43
CA LEU A 191 14.23 1.20 -5.68
C LEU A 191 14.04 -0.10 -6.47
N TYR A 192 13.67 -0.01 -7.75
CA TYR A 192 13.51 -1.16 -8.65
C TYR A 192 14.79 -2.00 -8.72
N ALA A 193 15.95 -1.36 -8.89
CA ALA A 193 17.24 -2.04 -8.91
C ALA A 193 17.56 -2.77 -7.59
N GLN A 194 17.04 -2.28 -6.46
CA GLN A 194 17.19 -2.92 -5.15
C GLN A 194 16.13 -3.98 -4.83
N LEU A 195 15.03 -4.07 -5.59
CA LEU A 195 13.96 -5.03 -5.28
C LEU A 195 14.46 -6.48 -5.12
N PRO A 196 15.34 -7.02 -5.98
CA PRO A 196 15.82 -8.39 -5.84
C PRO A 196 16.47 -8.70 -4.49
N SER A 197 17.13 -7.72 -3.85
CA SER A 197 17.73 -7.91 -2.52
C SER A 197 16.76 -7.65 -1.37
N LEU A 198 15.61 -7.02 -1.64
CA LEU A 198 14.57 -6.72 -0.66
C LEU A 198 13.50 -7.82 -0.58
N ILE A 199 13.33 -8.61 -1.64
CA ILE A 199 12.29 -9.65 -1.77
C ILE A 199 12.85 -11.08 -1.83
N GLY A 200 14.17 -11.22 -1.80
CA GLY A 200 14.91 -12.48 -1.92
C GLY A 200 15.19 -13.17 -0.60
#